data_AF-A0A0G9GWZ7-F1
#
_entry.id   AF-A0A0G9GWZ7-F1
#
_cell.length_a   1.000
_cell.length_b   1.000
_cell.length_c   1.000
_cell.angle_alpha   90.00
_cell.angle_beta   90.00
_cell.angle_gamma   90.00
#
_symmetry.space_group_name_H-M   'P 1'
#
loop_
_entity.id
_entity.type
_entity.pdbx_description
1 polymer ?
#
loop_
_entity_poly.entity_id
_entity_poly.type
_entity_poly.pdbx_seq_one_letter_code
_entity_poly.pdbx_strand_id
1 'polypeptide(L)'
;MHPLIKRFLMDYQEWLDNGASEPHYLFDRGSGLCVQLGKYLRRQPISEETVDTLCKSFTYLLPDNDTNLPFNVDVLDYMMECSDGRCHLNQRRINWIKSQLESK
;
A
#
# COMPACT_ATOMS: atom_id res chain seq x y z
N MET A 1 12.47 -7.49 3.83
CA MET A 1 11.73 -6.25 3.51
C MET A 1 12.61 -5.04 3.81
N HIS A 2 12.66 -4.03 2.93
CA HIS A 2 13.46 -2.80 3.14
C HIS A 2 12.89 -1.94 4.29
N PRO A 3 13.73 -1.24 5.10
CA PRO A 3 13.24 -0.43 6.24
C PRO A 3 12.19 0.62 5.88
N LEU A 4 12.34 1.34 4.77
CA LEU A 4 11.35 2.34 4.33
C LEU A 4 10.00 1.70 3.94
N ILE A 5 10.02 0.49 3.36
CA ILE A 5 8.80 -0.26 3.06
C ILE A 5 8.13 -0.71 4.36
N LYS A 6 8.91 -1.23 5.31
CA LYS A 6 8.40 -1.61 6.63
C LYS A 6 7.76 -0.42 7.34
N ARG A 7 8.44 0.75 7.32
CA ARG A 7 7.91 1.97 7.93
C ARG A 7 6.63 2.45 7.25
N PHE A 8 6.58 2.42 5.92
CA PHE A 8 5.35 2.68 5.16
C PHE A 8 4.19 1.79 5.63
N LEU A 9 4.40 0.48 5.75
CA LEU A 9 3.35 -0.43 6.21
C LEU A 9 2.90 -0.17 7.64
N MET A 10 3.83 0.19 8.54
CA MET A 10 3.50 0.60 9.92
C MET A 10 2.66 1.87 9.95
N ASP A 11 3.09 2.92 9.25
CA ASP A 11 2.36 4.19 9.20
C ASP A 11 0.97 4.01 8.52
N TYR A 12 0.88 3.13 7.52
CA TYR A 12 -0.39 2.78 6.88
C TYR A 12 -1.32 2.02 7.84
N GLN A 13 -0.80 1.05 8.59
CA GLN A 13 -1.57 0.31 9.60
C GLN A 13 -2.09 1.25 10.69
N GLU A 14 -1.25 2.18 11.17
CA GLU A 14 -1.67 3.20 12.13
C GLU A 14 -2.79 4.09 11.56
N TRP A 15 -2.70 4.49 10.30
CA TRP A 15 -3.77 5.24 9.64
C TRP A 15 -5.08 4.45 9.55
N LEU A 16 -5.01 3.15 9.22
CA LEU A 16 -6.19 2.26 9.23
C LEU A 16 -6.79 2.12 10.63
N ASP A 17 -5.95 1.92 11.66
CA ASP A 17 -6.38 1.76 13.05
C ASP A 17 -7.06 3.02 13.59
N ASN A 18 -6.68 4.20 13.08
CA ASN A 18 -7.33 5.48 13.36
C ASN A 18 -8.56 5.77 12.46
N GLY A 19 -9.12 4.74 11.82
CA GLY A 19 -10.34 4.84 11.01
C GLY A 19 -10.13 5.44 9.62
N ALA A 20 -8.91 5.40 9.10
CA ALA A 20 -8.53 5.97 7.81
C ALA A 20 -9.01 7.42 7.68
N SER A 21 -8.73 8.25 8.69
CA SER A 21 -9.21 9.64 8.76
C SER A 21 -8.74 10.46 7.55
N GLU A 22 -9.60 11.37 7.09
CA GLU A 22 -9.33 12.26 5.95
C GLU A 22 -9.60 13.72 6.38
N PRO A 23 -8.78 14.70 5.92
CA PRO A 23 -7.64 14.54 5.01
C PRO A 23 -6.42 13.91 5.70
N HIS A 24 -5.68 13.05 4.99
CA HIS A 24 -4.37 12.56 5.45
C HIS A 24 -3.22 13.00 4.52
N TYR A 25 -2.12 13.47 5.11
CA TYR A 25 -1.01 14.05 4.33
C TYR A 25 -0.18 12.99 3.56
N LEU A 26 -0.26 11.72 3.95
CA LEU A 26 0.48 10.62 3.32
C LEU A 26 -0.40 9.67 2.50
N PHE A 27 -1.66 9.53 2.89
CA PHE A 27 -2.51 8.42 2.45
C PHE A 27 -3.86 8.93 1.96
N ASP A 28 -4.51 8.13 1.13
CA ASP A 28 -5.87 8.39 0.70
C ASP A 28 -6.69 7.10 0.64
N ARG A 29 -8.00 7.23 0.79
CA ARG A 29 -8.94 6.09 0.83
C ARG A 29 -9.13 5.37 -0.50
N GLY A 30 -8.79 6.00 -1.63
CA GLY A 30 -9.11 5.54 -2.99
C GLY A 30 -7.93 4.98 -3.78
N SER A 31 -6.75 4.85 -3.18
CA SER A 31 -5.55 4.36 -3.85
C SER A 31 -5.08 3.02 -3.29
N GLY A 32 -4.67 2.11 -4.19
CA GLY A 32 -3.98 0.87 -3.84
C GLY A 32 -2.57 1.11 -3.26
N LEU A 33 -2.00 0.10 -2.60
CA LEU A 33 -0.73 0.21 -1.86
C LEU A 33 0.45 0.67 -2.71
N CYS A 34 0.58 0.24 -3.96
CA CYS A 34 1.69 0.63 -4.83
C CYS A 34 1.70 2.15 -5.09
N VAL A 35 0.52 2.73 -5.31
CA VAL A 35 0.37 4.18 -5.50
C VAL A 35 0.71 4.92 -4.20
N GLN A 36 0.21 4.42 -3.06
CA GLN A 36 0.46 5.02 -1.75
C GLN A 36 1.94 4.96 -1.37
N LEU A 37 2.61 3.83 -1.63
CA LEU A 37 4.05 3.66 -1.43
C LEU A 37 4.85 4.65 -2.29
N GLY A 38 4.52 4.79 -3.58
CA GLY A 38 5.18 5.77 -4.44
C GLY A 38 5.03 7.20 -3.93
N LYS A 39 3.84 7.59 -3.45
CA LYS A 39 3.62 8.89 -2.80
C LYS A 39 4.42 9.03 -1.50
N TYR A 40 4.51 7.97 -0.71
CA TYR A 40 5.25 7.94 0.55
C TYR A 40 6.77 8.09 0.34
N LEU A 41 7.33 7.33 -0.59
CA LEU A 41 8.77 7.30 -0.86
C LEU A 41 9.29 8.61 -1.46
N ARG A 42 8.51 9.28 -2.32
CA ARG A 42 8.89 10.59 -2.90
C ARG A 42 8.96 11.73 -1.88
N ARG A 43 8.50 11.50 -0.65
CA ARG A 43 8.66 12.45 0.47
C ARG A 43 9.92 12.20 1.29
N GLN A 44 10.64 11.11 1.01
CA GLN A 44 11.88 10.76 1.67
C GLN A 44 13.07 11.43 0.97
N PRO A 45 14.19 11.68 1.65
CA PRO A 45 15.40 12.25 1.05
C PRO A 45 16.18 11.18 0.26
N ILE A 46 15.55 10.59 -0.76
CA ILE A 46 16.10 9.55 -1.63
C ILE A 46 15.90 9.93 -3.11
N SER A 47 16.71 9.36 -4.01
CA SER A 47 16.58 9.61 -5.45
C SER A 47 15.34 8.92 -6.05
N GLU A 48 14.82 9.45 -7.16
CA GLU A 48 13.74 8.78 -7.92
C GLU A 48 14.15 7.36 -8.38
N GLU A 49 15.43 7.14 -8.70
CA GLU A 49 15.94 5.78 -9.00
C GLU A 49 15.78 4.83 -7.80
N THR A 50 16.00 5.33 -6.58
CA THR A 50 15.77 4.56 -5.36
C THR A 50 14.28 4.32 -5.15
N VAL A 51 13.42 5.31 -5.42
CA VAL A 51 11.96 5.16 -5.38
C VAL A 51 11.52 4.04 -6.33
N ASP A 52 11.99 4.05 -7.58
CA ASP A 52 11.65 3.03 -8.58
C ASP A 52 12.14 1.64 -8.15
N THR A 53 13.36 1.56 -7.64
CA THR A 53 13.93 0.30 -7.13
C THR A 53 13.11 -0.25 -5.97
N LEU A 54 12.71 0.59 -5.03
CA LEU A 54 11.90 0.18 -3.89
C LEU A 54 10.48 -0.20 -4.30
N CYS A 55 9.84 0.55 -5.19
CA CYS A 55 8.52 0.21 -5.76
C CYS A 55 8.55 -1.13 -6.49
N LYS A 56 9.58 -1.40 -7.30
CA LYS A 56 9.79 -2.71 -7.93
C LYS A 56 10.06 -3.80 -6.89
N SER A 57 10.85 -3.51 -5.86
CA SER A 57 11.12 -4.49 -4.80
C SER A 57 9.84 -4.87 -4.03
N PHE A 58 8.93 -3.91 -3.87
CA PHE A 58 7.66 -4.09 -3.19
C PHE A 58 6.73 -5.05 -3.93
N THR A 59 6.74 -5.05 -5.27
CA THR A 59 5.88 -5.96 -6.04
C THR A 59 6.21 -7.43 -5.82
N TYR A 60 7.47 -7.75 -5.48
CA TYR A 60 7.87 -9.13 -5.12
C TYR A 60 7.41 -9.58 -3.73
N LEU A 61 6.85 -8.66 -2.92
CA LEU A 61 6.26 -8.99 -1.62
C LEU A 61 4.76 -9.27 -1.72
N LEU A 62 4.12 -8.88 -2.84
CA LEU A 62 2.69 -9.04 -3.04
C LEU A 62 2.33 -10.53 -3.14
N PRO A 63 1.14 -10.92 -2.64
CA PRO A 63 0.72 -12.31 -2.63
C PRO A 63 0.64 -12.88 -4.06
N ASP A 64 0.85 -14.18 -4.16
CA ASP A 64 0.69 -14.99 -5.38
C ASP A 64 1.53 -14.54 -6.60
N ASN A 65 2.55 -13.68 -6.39
CA ASN A 65 3.27 -12.99 -7.47
C ASN A 65 2.34 -12.26 -8.45
N ASP A 66 1.10 -11.94 -8.04
CA ASP A 66 0.20 -11.13 -8.83
C ASP A 66 0.63 -9.67 -8.72
N THR A 67 1.32 -9.20 -9.76
CA THR A 67 1.84 -7.84 -9.84
C THR A 67 0.80 -6.82 -10.26
N ASN A 68 -0.38 -7.26 -10.71
CA ASN A 68 -1.42 -6.37 -11.21
C ASN A 68 -2.48 -6.09 -10.14
N LEU A 69 -3.12 -7.13 -9.59
CA LEU A 69 -4.30 -6.96 -8.72
C LEU A 69 -4.34 -7.97 -7.55
N PRO A 70 -3.30 -8.01 -6.70
CA PRO A 70 -3.11 -9.05 -5.68
C PRO A 70 -4.21 -9.13 -4.61
N PHE A 71 -5.07 -8.11 -4.52
CA PHE A 71 -6.11 -8.00 -3.50
C PHE A 71 -7.52 -7.97 -4.07
N ASN A 72 -7.67 -7.93 -5.39
CA ASN A 72 -8.93 -7.70 -6.07
C ASN A 72 -9.25 -8.90 -6.96
N VAL A 73 -10.54 -9.11 -7.26
CA VAL A 73 -10.96 -10.22 -8.12
C VAL A 73 -10.56 -9.97 -9.57
N ASP A 74 -10.77 -8.73 -10.01
CA ASP A 74 -10.44 -8.26 -11.35
C ASP A 74 -10.25 -6.74 -11.35
N VAL A 75 -9.99 -6.18 -12.53
CA VAL A 75 -9.76 -4.75 -12.72
C VAL A 75 -11.00 -3.91 -12.41
N LEU A 76 -12.21 -4.43 -12.66
CA LEU A 76 -13.45 -3.70 -12.40
C LEU A 76 -13.68 -3.57 -10.89
N ASP A 77 -13.43 -4.64 -10.14
CA ASP A 77 -13.46 -4.64 -8.67
C ASP A 77 -12.51 -3.59 -8.10
N TYR A 78 -11.26 -3.55 -8.57
CA TYR A 78 -10.30 -2.53 -8.16
C TYR A 78 -10.74 -1.10 -8.54
N MET A 79 -11.24 -0.91 -9.77
CA MET A 79 -11.71 0.41 -10.20
C MET A 79 -12.90 0.90 -9.37
N MET A 80 -13.83 0.01 -9.00
CA MET A 80 -14.94 0.35 -8.10
C MET A 80 -14.45 0.73 -6.71
N GLU A 81 -13.50 -0.03 -6.13
CA GLU A 81 -12.89 0.35 -4.84
C GLU A 81 -12.25 1.74 -4.89
N CYS A 82 -11.50 2.04 -5.96
CA CYS A 82 -10.85 3.33 -6.13
C CYS A 82 -11.87 4.46 -6.23
N SER A 83 -12.87 4.30 -7.10
CA SER A 83 -13.92 5.29 -7.35
C SER A 83 -14.74 5.60 -6.08
N ASP A 84 -15.03 4.57 -5.29
CA ASP A 84 -15.84 4.72 -4.08
C ASP A 84 -15.01 5.14 -2.85
N GLY A 85 -13.68 5.25 -2.98
CA GLY A 85 -12.80 5.49 -1.83
C GLY A 85 -12.85 4.35 -0.82
N ARG A 86 -12.98 3.10 -1.28
CA ARG A 86 -13.10 1.90 -0.45
C ARG A 86 -11.87 1.00 -0.48
N CYS A 87 -10.80 1.40 -1.16
CA CYS A 87 -9.55 0.64 -1.19
C CYS A 87 -9.05 0.30 0.23
N HIS A 88 -9.05 1.26 1.14
CA HIS A 88 -8.60 1.04 2.53
C HIS A 88 -9.42 -0.03 3.29
N LEU A 89 -10.62 -0.40 2.81
CA LEU A 89 -11.51 -1.41 3.42
C LEU A 89 -11.29 -2.82 2.86
N ASN A 90 -10.42 -3.01 1.85
CA ASN A 90 -10.19 -4.32 1.26
C ASN A 90 -9.57 -5.27 2.30
N GLN A 91 -10.32 -6.28 2.72
CA GLN A 91 -9.89 -7.16 3.81
C GLN A 91 -8.65 -8.01 3.46
N ARG A 92 -8.47 -8.39 2.19
CA ARG A 92 -7.27 -9.12 1.74
C ARG A 92 -6.03 -8.26 1.90
N ARG A 93 -6.13 -6.98 1.50
CA ARG A 93 -5.08 -5.97 1.66
C ARG A 93 -4.74 -5.75 3.12
N ILE A 94 -5.74 -5.53 3.98
CA ILE A 94 -5.55 -5.34 5.43
C ILE A 94 -4.86 -6.56 6.06
N ASN A 95 -5.34 -7.76 5.77
CA ASN A 95 -4.79 -8.99 6.34
C ASN A 95 -3.34 -9.22 5.87
N TRP A 96 -3.03 -8.89 4.62
CA TRP A 96 -1.67 -8.98 4.09
C TRP A 96 -0.74 -7.99 4.80
N ILE A 97 -1.16 -6.73 5.02
CA ILE A 97 -0.33 -5.74 5.75
C ILE A 97 0.01 -6.28 7.15
N LYS A 98 -0.97 -6.81 7.88
CA LYS A 98 -0.77 -7.39 9.21
C LYS A 98 0.23 -8.54 9.18
N SER A 99 0.11 -9.45 8.22
CA SER A 99 1.04 -10.59 8.11
C SER A 99 2.49 -10.16 7.81
N GLN A 100 2.69 -9.09 7.03
CA GLN A 100 4.02 -8.52 6.78
C GLN A 100 4.63 -7.89 8.04
N LEU A 101 3.81 -7.37 8.95
CA LEU A 101 4.28 -6.73 10.20
C LEU A 101 4.52 -7.73 11.34
N GLU A 102 3.80 -8.85 11.34
CA GLU A 102 3.94 -9.93 12.34
C GLU A 102 5.09 -10.91 12.00
N SER A 103 5.46 -11.01 10.72
CA SER A 103 6.58 -11.83 10.28
C SER A 103 7.91 -11.26 10.80
N LYS A 104 8.58 -12.01 11.68
CA LYS A 104 9.86 -11.64 12.31
C LYS A 104 11.02 -11.57 11.32
#